data_AF-A0A7J5EYZ6-F1
#
_entry.id   AF-A0A7J5EYZ6-F1
#
_cell.length_a   1.000
_cell.length_b   1.000
_cell.length_c   1.000
_cell.angle_alpha   90.00
_cell.angle_beta   90.00
_cell.angle_gamma   90.00
#
_symmetry.space_group_name_H-M   'P 1'
#
loop_
_entity.id
_entity.type
_entity.pdbx_description
1 polymer ?
#
loop_
_entity_poly.entity_id
_entity_poly.type
_entity_poly.pdbx_seq_one_letter_code
_entity_poly.pdbx_strand_id
1 'polypeptide(L)'
;MAVVLEGWAVVARRDAVEKTLPGGVAGWFEAAPHRMVCADAQLCVVAFMASEDAAAFLLELESRGLVGERGGAYRDVALVDRDRACTTPAPGWIWGRTRASRRCG
;
A
#
# COMPACT_ATOMS: atom_id res chain seq x y z
N MET A 1 7.00 -5.89 -12.62
CA MET A 1 7.92 -6.71 -11.79
C MET A 1 7.08 -7.47 -10.79
N ALA A 2 7.30 -8.77 -10.56
CA ALA A 2 6.55 -9.48 -9.53
C ALA A 2 7.26 -9.31 -8.18
N VAL A 3 6.53 -8.84 -7.16
CA VAL A 3 7.05 -8.66 -5.80
C VAL A 3 6.28 -9.60 -4.87
N VAL A 4 7.01 -10.47 -4.17
CA VAL A 4 6.44 -11.32 -3.12
C VAL A 4 6.53 -10.58 -1.80
N LEU A 5 5.39 -10.39 -1.13
CA LEU A 5 5.31 -9.78 0.19
C LEU A 5 5.21 -10.88 1.24
N GLU A 6 6.25 -11.01 2.06
CA GLU A 6 6.33 -12.00 3.14
C GLU A 6 5.86 -11.42 4.50
N GLY A 7 5.51 -10.12 4.56
CA GLY A 7 5.10 -9.39 5.76
C GLY A 7 4.11 -8.26 5.46
N TRP A 8 4.26 -7.11 6.14
CA TRP A 8 3.40 -5.94 5.94
C TRP A 8 3.90 -5.11 4.76
N ALA A 9 3.01 -4.48 4.01
CA ALA A 9 3.42 -3.56 2.96
C ALA A 9 2.41 -2.44 2.77
N VAL A 10 2.92 -1.25 2.49
CA VAL A 10 2.10 -0.14 2.03
C VAL A 10 2.26 -0.04 0.52
N VAL A 11 1.15 -0.18 -0.20
CA VAL A 11 1.08 -0.13 -1.66
C VAL A 11 0.29 1.10 -2.06
N ALA A 12 0.87 1.96 -2.88
CA ALA A 12 0.21 3.13 -3.43
C ALA A 12 0.16 3.08 -4.95
N ARG A 13 -0.85 3.71 -5.53
CA ARG A 13 -0.89 3.95 -6.97
C ARG A 13 0.16 4.98 -7.35
N ARG A 14 0.99 4.66 -8.34
CA ARG A 14 2.03 5.56 -8.83
C ARG A 14 1.45 6.89 -9.32
N ASP A 15 0.31 6.87 -10.00
CA ASP A 15 -0.29 8.10 -10.53
C ASP A 15 -0.84 9.02 -9.43
N ALA A 16 -1.27 8.46 -8.30
CA ALA A 16 -1.65 9.24 -7.12
C ALA A 16 -0.42 9.79 -6.40
N VAL A 17 0.63 8.96 -6.23
CA VAL A 17 1.92 9.38 -5.69
C VAL A 17 2.51 10.55 -6.49
N GLU A 18 2.54 10.44 -7.82
CA GLU A 18 3.11 11.46 -8.70
C GLU A 18 2.37 12.82 -8.60
N LYS A 19 1.05 12.79 -8.37
CA LYS A 19 0.22 14.00 -8.29
C LYS A 19 0.23 14.64 -6.90
N THR A 20 0.37 13.83 -5.85
CA THR A 20 0.09 14.24 -4.48
C THR A 20 1.36 14.46 -3.66
N LEU A 21 2.38 13.61 -3.82
CA LEU A 21 3.61 13.73 -3.06
C LEU A 21 4.53 14.81 -3.66
N PRO A 22 5.12 15.68 -2.84
CA PRO A 22 6.19 16.57 -3.29
C PRO A 22 7.34 15.77 -3.89
N GLY A 23 7.71 16.05 -5.14
CA GLY A 23 8.73 15.27 -5.87
C GLY A 23 8.24 13.92 -6.42
N GLY A 24 6.93 13.65 -6.40
CA GLY A 24 6.31 12.49 -7.02
C GLY A 24 6.90 11.16 -6.53
N VAL A 25 7.23 10.25 -7.44
CA VAL A 25 7.90 8.99 -7.10
C VAL A 25 9.24 9.19 -6.39
N ALA A 26 10.01 10.25 -6.68
CA ALA A 26 11.23 10.52 -5.92
C ALA A 26 10.90 10.85 -4.45
N GLY A 27 9.83 11.61 -4.22
CA GLY A 27 9.29 11.88 -2.88
C GLY A 27 8.84 10.61 -2.14
N TRP A 28 8.40 9.58 -2.86
CA TRP A 28 8.10 8.27 -2.28
C TRP A 28 9.37 7.57 -1.76
N PHE A 29 10.45 7.58 -2.53
CA PHE A 29 11.73 7.00 -2.10
C PHE A 29 12.34 7.77 -0.91
N GLU A 30 12.19 9.09 -0.87
CA GLU A 30 12.64 9.94 0.24
C GLU A 30 11.78 9.74 1.50
N ALA A 31 10.47 9.50 1.34
CA ALA A 31 9.57 9.24 2.46
C ALA A 31 9.79 7.85 3.08
N ALA A 32 10.27 6.89 2.30
CA ALA A 32 10.41 5.52 2.78
C ALA A 32 11.42 5.44 3.95
N PRO A 33 11.03 4.87 5.11
CA PRO A 33 11.89 4.85 6.30
C PRO A 33 13.11 3.93 6.16
N HIS A 34 13.15 3.10 5.11
CA HIS A 34 14.23 2.14 4.86
C HIS A 34 14.32 1.76 3.38
N ARG A 35 15.37 1.02 3.02
CA ARG A 35 15.68 0.62 1.65
C ARG A 35 14.76 -0.44 1.03
N MET A 36 13.84 -1.03 1.79
CA MET A 36 12.84 -1.97 1.27
C MET A 36 11.67 -1.23 0.59
N VAL A 37 12.00 -0.49 -0.46
CA VAL A 37 11.09 0.33 -1.25
C VAL A 37 11.27 0.04 -2.74
N CYS A 38 10.18 -0.06 -3.47
CA CYS A 38 10.22 -0.20 -4.92
C CYS A 38 9.06 0.54 -5.59
N ALA A 39 9.22 0.84 -6.88
CA ALA A 39 8.17 1.38 -7.71
C ALA A 39 8.27 0.76 -9.11
N ASP A 40 7.13 0.49 -9.72
CA ASP A 40 7.04 0.09 -11.12
C ASP A 40 6.23 1.11 -11.94
N ALA A 41 5.72 0.72 -13.11
CA ALA A 41 4.96 1.63 -13.97
C ALA A 41 3.60 2.05 -13.36
N GLN A 42 3.05 1.28 -12.42
CA GLN A 42 1.69 1.48 -11.91
C GLN A 42 1.63 1.63 -10.39
N LEU A 43 2.56 1.03 -9.65
CA LEU A 43 2.51 0.92 -8.20
C LEU A 43 3.83 1.35 -7.54
N CYS A 44 3.71 1.84 -6.32
CA CYS A 44 4.79 2.10 -5.39
C CYS A 44 4.57 1.23 -4.14
N VAL A 45 5.61 0.59 -3.64
CA VAL A 45 5.53 -0.37 -2.52
C VAL A 45 6.63 -0.08 -1.51
N VAL A 46 6.30 -0.10 -0.23
CA VAL A 46 7.25 -0.14 0.88
C VAL A 46 6.89 -1.32 1.77
N ALA A 47 7.85 -2.20 2.05
CA ALA A 47 7.63 -3.42 2.83
C ALA A 47 8.19 -3.27 4.25
N PHE A 48 7.40 -3.64 5.26
CA PHE A 48 7.68 -3.50 6.68
C PHE A 48 7.69 -4.86 7.38
N MET A 49 8.48 -4.95 8.46
CA MET A 49 8.53 -6.13 9.32
C MET A 49 7.51 -6.05 10.47
N ALA A 50 7.09 -4.84 10.86
CA ALA A 50 6.12 -4.60 11.92
C ALA A 50 4.86 -3.89 11.39
N SER A 51 3.71 -4.21 11.99
CA SER A 51 2.41 -3.66 11.60
C SER A 51 2.27 -2.18 11.95
N GLU A 52 2.88 -1.80 13.06
CA GLU A 52 2.86 -0.47 13.66
C GLU A 52 3.61 0.52 12.77
N ASP A 53 4.78 0.12 12.25
CA ASP A 53 5.56 0.94 11.33
C ASP A 53 4.82 1.15 10.00
N ALA A 54 4.17 0.10 9.49
CA ALA A 54 3.40 0.18 8.27
C ALA A 54 2.15 1.08 8.44
N ALA A 55 1.47 1.00 9.58
CA ALA A 55 0.33 1.84 9.91
C ALA A 55 0.76 3.31 10.12
N ALA A 56 1.88 3.55 10.81
CA ALA A 56 2.43 4.89 10.99
C ALA A 56 2.80 5.52 9.65
N PHE A 57 3.41 4.76 8.75
CA PHE A 57 3.74 5.23 7.40
C PHE A 57 2.48 5.52 6.57
N LEU A 58 1.44 4.69 6.67
CA LEU A 58 0.16 4.96 6.02
C LEU A 58 -0.44 6.30 6.49
N LEU A 59 -0.48 6.53 7.81
CA LEU A 59 -0.99 7.78 8.39
C LEU A 59 -0.17 9.00 7.94
N GLU A 60 1.14 8.85 7.81
CA GLU A 60 2.01 9.88 7.27
C GLU A 60 1.66 10.20 5.81
N LEU A 61 1.44 9.20 4.96
CA LEU A 61 1.02 9.38 3.57
C LEU A 61 -0.36 10.06 3.48
N GLU A 62 -1.28 9.71 4.37
CA GLU A 62 -2.59 10.36 4.46
C GLU A 62 -2.48 11.83 4.87
N SER A 63 -1.59 12.15 5.81
CA SER A 63 -1.29 13.54 6.20
C SER A 63 -0.73 14.37 5.04
N ARG A 64 -0.08 13.72 4.07
CA ARG A 64 0.46 14.32 2.85
C ARG A 64 -0.56 14.36 1.70
N GLY A 65 -1.78 13.89 1.92
CA GLY A 65 -2.92 14.02 1.00
C GLY A 65 -3.27 12.77 0.19
N LEU A 66 -2.56 11.64 0.38
CA LEU A 66 -2.98 10.37 -0.22
C LEU A 66 -4.22 9.86 0.50
N VAL A 67 -5.15 9.21 -0.21
CA VAL A 67 -6.37 8.68 0.39
C VAL A 67 -6.24 7.17 0.58
N GLY A 68 -6.28 6.70 1.83
CA GLY A 68 -6.31 5.30 2.18
C GLY A 68 -7.68 4.64 1.96
N GLU A 69 -8.10 3.81 2.90
CA GLU A 69 -9.42 3.18 2.87
C GLU A 69 -10.51 4.19 3.22
N ARG A 70 -11.53 4.32 2.36
CA ARG A 70 -12.69 5.16 2.65
C ARG A 70 -13.97 4.43 2.24
N GLY A 71 -14.76 4.04 3.24
CA GLY A 71 -16.05 3.37 3.00
C GLY A 71 -15.91 1.96 2.42
N GLY A 72 -14.90 1.19 2.85
CA GLY A 72 -14.70 -0.18 2.39
C GLY A 72 -14.03 -0.30 1.02
N ALA A 73 -13.40 0.78 0.53
CA ALA A 73 -12.61 0.77 -0.71
C ALA A 73 -11.33 1.58 -0.54
N TYR A 74 -10.21 1.03 -0.99
CA TYR A 74 -8.93 1.74 -1.06
C TYR A 74 -8.87 2.60 -2.32
N ARG A 75 -8.47 3.86 -2.17
CA ARG A 75 -8.47 4.82 -3.28
C ARG A 75 -7.08 5.01 -3.90
N ASP A 76 -6.13 5.47 -3.11
CA ASP A 76 -4.79 5.86 -3.56
C ASP A 76 -3.70 5.00 -2.92
N VAL A 77 -3.88 4.60 -1.66
CA VAL A 77 -2.93 3.78 -0.90
C VAL A 77 -3.65 2.68 -0.12
N ALA A 78 -3.01 1.52 0.05
CA ALA A 78 -3.53 0.37 0.78
C ALA A 78 -2.44 -0.24 1.67
N LEU A 79 -2.83 -0.62 2.88
CA LEU A 79 -2.01 -1.46 3.76
C LEU A 79 -2.35 -2.93 3.48
N VAL A 80 -1.33 -3.69 3.10
CA VAL A 80 -1.40 -5.10 2.73
C VAL A 80 -0.68 -5.91 3.80
N ASP A 81 -1.28 -7.02 4.19
CA ASP A 81 -0.71 -7.99 5.13
C ASP A 81 -0.92 -9.40 4.55
N ARG A 82 0.06 -10.27 4.74
CA ARG A 82 0.06 -11.67 4.30
C ARG A 82 -1.01 -12.48 5.03
N ASP A 83 -1.22 -12.23 6.32
CA ASP A 83 -2.10 -13.04 7.17
C ASP A 83 -3.55 -12.54 7.17
N ARG A 84 -3.77 -11.24 6.99
CA ARG A 84 -5.12 -10.73 6.71
C ARG A 84 -5.52 -11.05 5.27
N ALA A 85 -6.37 -12.07 5.14
CA ALA A 85 -7.35 -12.11 4.06
C ALA A 85 -8.24 -10.86 4.16
N CYS A 86 -7.76 -9.74 3.63
CA CYS A 86 -8.45 -8.51 3.26
C CYS A 86 -9.90 -8.43 3.79
N THR A 87 -10.08 -7.93 5.01
CA THR A 87 -11.42 -7.64 5.58
C THR A 87 -12.17 -6.64 4.70
N THR A 88 -11.42 -5.81 3.97
CA THR A 88 -11.86 -4.93 2.90
C THR A 88 -11.37 -5.51 1.57
N PRO A 89 -12.22 -5.68 0.53
CA PRO A 89 -11.78 -6.24 -0.74
C PRO A 89 -10.59 -5.47 -1.30
N ALA A 90 -9.58 -6.23 -1.76
CA ALA A 90 -8.41 -5.64 -2.40
C ALA A 90 -8.87 -4.69 -3.52
N PRO A 91 -8.28 -3.49 -3.64
CA PRO A 91 -8.68 -2.57 -4.68
C PRO A 91 -8.41 -3.18 -6.06
N GLY A 92 -9.25 -2.87 -7.05
CA GLY A 92 -9.21 -3.50 -8.39
C GLY A 92 -7.90 -3.33 -9.17
N TRP A 93 -6.97 -2.51 -8.68
CA TRP A 93 -5.63 -2.30 -9.23
C TRP A 93 -4.52 -3.11 -8.54
N ILE A 94 -4.81 -3.76 -7.39
CA ILE A 94 -3.91 -4.76 -6.78
C ILE A 94 -4.40 -6.14 -7.20
N TRP A 95 -3.63 -6.81 -8.06
CA TRP A 95 -3.92 -8.19 -8.43
C TRP A 95 -3.16 -9.14 -7.50
N GLY A 96 -3.89 -9.88 -6.65
CA GLY A 96 -3.32 -10.84 -5.73
C GLY A 96 -4.18 -12.10 -5.62
N ARG A 97 -3.56 -13.26 -5.43
CA ARG A 97 -4.28 -14.46 -5.00
C ARG A 97 -4.68 -14.27 -3.53
N THR A 98 -5.77 -13.56 -3.29
CA THR A 98 -6.47 -13.69 -2.02
C THR A 98 -6.92 -15.15 -1.91
N ARG A 99 -6.59 -15.82 -0.80
CA ARG A 99 -7.39 -16.96 -0.36
C ARG A 99 -8.76 -16.41 0.01
N ALA A 100 -9.59 -16.12 -0.99
CA ALA A 100 -11.01 -15.93 -0.81
C ALA A 100 -11.60 -17.31 -0.46
N SER A 101 -11.38 -17.77 0.76
CA SER A 101 -12.01 -18.95 1.32
C SER A 101 -12.62 -18.60 2.66
N ARG A 102 -13.74 -17.88 2.61
CA ARG A 102 -15.04 -18.26 3.17
C ARG A 102 -15.83 -16.98 3.45
N ARG A 103 -17.06 -16.97 2.94
CA ARG A 103 -18.12 -16.07 3.40
C ARG A 103 -18.13 -16.17 4.93
N CYS A 104 -17.95 -15.05 5.62
CA CYS A 104 -18.39 -14.97 7.01
C CYS A 104 -19.91 -15.08 6.97
N GLY A 105 -20.41 -16.22 7.42
CA GLY A 105 -21.79 -16.46 7.85
C GLY A 105 -21.72 -16.99 9.26
#